data_AF-A0A520S348-F1
#
_entry.id   AF-A0A520S348-F1
#
_cell.length_a   1.000
_cell.length_b   1.000
_cell.length_c   1.000
_cell.angle_alpha   90.00
_cell.angle_beta   90.00
_cell.angle_gamma   90.00
#
_symmetry.space_group_name_H-M   'P 1'
#
loop_
_entity.id
_entity.type
_entity.pdbx_description
1 polymer ?
#
loop_
_entity_poly.entity_id
_entity_poly.type
_entity_poly.pdbx_seq_one_letter_code
_entity_poly.pdbx_strand_id
1 'polypeptide(L)'
;MVSTLDLGATMLSACEITVPPHIQGKAFLGEQRDQERQYIHASVDRSDMDHEMVRAVRDKRYKYIKNAFPEKPYLVWNRFRNNHPIMQEWYRCWLEDTLDETQSKMFADKRPVEELYDTDDDPWEVNNLAEDEVYDEVLLRMRKELESWQEETGDLGLIEERVLKQMHYPNLEKPVCKEASCLIFTLESFGQERAPDEFKLPDKHRLQLFSGVPGSSVSYTIDEGEESFWRIYTTPLVLPVGKHRLRTRVSRIGYENSEEKVFEITVKES
;
A
#
# COMPACT_ATOMS: atom_id res chain seq x y z
N MET A 1 0.93 13.67 -15.76
CA MET A 1 0.34 13.68 -14.39
C MET A 1 1.13 12.75 -13.48
N VAL A 2 1.01 12.90 -12.16
CA VAL A 2 1.73 12.09 -11.15
C VAL A 2 0.76 11.71 -10.02
N SER A 3 0.91 10.50 -9.48
CA SER A 3 0.22 10.01 -8.27
C SER A 3 1.21 9.85 -7.11
N THR A 4 0.74 9.94 -5.87
CA THR A 4 1.57 9.64 -4.69
C THR A 4 2.16 8.22 -4.73
N LEU A 5 1.47 7.27 -5.39
CA LEU A 5 1.97 5.91 -5.61
C LEU A 5 3.30 5.90 -6.41
N ASP A 6 3.56 6.93 -7.20
CA ASP A 6 4.75 7.05 -8.05
C ASP A 6 6.02 7.37 -7.26
N LEU A 7 5.88 7.92 -6.05
CA LEU A 7 7.02 8.37 -5.26
C LEU A 7 7.96 7.21 -4.90
N GLY A 8 7.40 6.04 -4.57
CA GLY A 8 8.18 4.83 -4.26
C GLY A 8 9.02 4.36 -5.45
N ALA A 9 8.39 4.17 -6.60
CA ALA A 9 9.08 3.77 -7.83
C ALA A 9 10.12 4.82 -8.27
N THR A 10 9.76 6.11 -8.16
CA THR A 10 10.64 7.22 -8.54
C THR A 10 11.87 7.30 -7.66
N MET A 11 11.74 7.10 -6.34
CA MET A 11 12.87 7.09 -5.41
C MET A 11 13.83 5.94 -5.72
N LEU A 12 13.31 4.73 -5.95
CA LEU A 12 14.14 3.57 -6.32
C LEU A 12 14.89 3.83 -7.63
N SER A 13 14.19 4.33 -8.66
CA SER A 13 14.79 4.71 -9.94
C SER A 13 15.90 5.76 -9.78
N ALA A 14 15.67 6.81 -8.97
CA ALA A 14 16.64 7.87 -8.73
C ALA A 14 17.89 7.38 -7.96
N CYS A 15 17.74 6.35 -7.14
CA CYS A 15 18.84 5.70 -6.41
C CYS A 15 19.50 4.56 -7.19
N GLU A 16 19.16 4.36 -8.47
CA GLU A 16 19.65 3.26 -9.31
C GLU A 16 19.31 1.87 -8.76
N ILE A 17 18.26 1.77 -7.94
CA ILE A 17 17.75 0.50 -7.39
C ILE A 17 16.64 -0.01 -8.31
N THR A 18 16.73 -1.27 -8.74
CA THR A 18 15.69 -1.91 -9.57
C THR A 18 14.32 -1.78 -8.93
N VAL A 19 13.36 -1.19 -9.66
CA VAL A 19 11.96 -1.11 -9.22
C VAL A 19 11.34 -2.52 -9.27
N PRO A 20 10.88 -3.08 -8.13
CA PRO A 20 10.25 -4.39 -8.13
C PRO A 20 8.96 -4.44 -8.96
N PRO A 21 8.68 -5.55 -9.67
CA PRO A 21 7.50 -5.66 -10.54
C PRO A 21 6.14 -5.51 -9.85
N HIS A 22 6.08 -5.67 -8.52
CA HIS A 22 4.84 -5.55 -7.75
C HIS A 22 4.51 -4.09 -7.34
N ILE A 23 5.41 -3.14 -7.58
CA ILE A 23 5.15 -1.72 -7.32
C ILE A 23 4.24 -1.18 -8.44
N GLN A 24 3.08 -0.64 -8.06
CA GLN A 24 2.10 -0.06 -8.99
C GLN A 24 2.43 1.39 -9.41
N GLY A 25 3.37 2.03 -8.71
CA GLY A 25 3.89 3.35 -9.04
C GLY A 25 4.70 3.37 -10.33
N LYS A 26 4.66 4.48 -11.06
CA LYS A 26 5.42 4.72 -12.29
C LYS A 26 6.50 5.75 -12.00
N ALA A 27 7.76 5.38 -12.21
CA ALA A 27 8.86 6.31 -11.99
C ALA A 27 8.78 7.46 -13.00
N PHE A 28 8.82 8.71 -12.53
CA PHE A 28 8.84 9.88 -13.43
C PHE A 28 10.23 10.56 -13.50
N LEU A 29 11.21 10.07 -12.73
CA LEU A 29 12.63 10.48 -12.73
C LEU A 29 13.55 9.25 -12.69
N GLY A 30 14.83 9.47 -12.99
CA GLY A 30 15.87 8.44 -13.02
C GLY A 30 15.87 7.59 -14.31
N GLU A 31 16.79 6.62 -14.38
CA GLU A 31 17.01 5.80 -15.58
C GLU A 31 15.87 4.79 -15.85
N GLN A 32 15.09 4.45 -14.81
CA GLN A 32 13.93 3.55 -14.93
C GLN A 32 12.61 4.32 -15.13
N ARG A 33 12.67 5.54 -15.70
CA ARG A 33 11.49 6.36 -15.97
C ARG A 33 10.52 5.66 -16.91
N ASP A 34 9.24 5.68 -16.53
CA ASP A 34 8.14 5.10 -17.28
C ASP A 34 7.38 6.18 -18.09
N GLN A 35 6.44 5.75 -18.93
CA GLN A 35 5.54 6.61 -19.69
C GLN A 35 4.68 7.48 -18.77
N GLU A 36 4.38 8.69 -19.25
CA GLU A 36 3.52 9.61 -18.52
C GLU A 36 2.13 8.99 -18.26
N ARG A 37 1.66 9.08 -17.01
CA ARG A 37 0.30 8.68 -16.65
C ARG A 37 -0.74 9.52 -17.39
N GLN A 38 -1.67 8.83 -18.04
CA GLN A 38 -2.85 9.42 -18.69
C GLN A 38 -4.01 9.60 -17.71
N TYR A 39 -4.08 8.76 -16.67
CA TYR A 39 -5.08 8.82 -15.61
C TYR A 39 -4.41 8.74 -14.23
N ILE A 40 -4.99 9.43 -13.26
CA ILE A 40 -4.77 9.18 -11.84
C ILE A 40 -6.06 8.68 -11.22
N HIS A 41 -5.95 7.80 -10.24
CA HIS A 41 -7.08 7.23 -9.53
C HIS A 41 -6.98 7.62 -8.06
N ALA A 42 -8.13 7.88 -7.44
CA ALA A 42 -8.25 8.14 -6.02
C ALA A 42 -9.37 7.28 -5.45
N SER A 43 -9.13 6.74 -4.27
CA SER A 43 -10.11 5.99 -3.51
C SER A 43 -10.20 6.52 -2.09
N VAL A 44 -11.43 6.60 -1.60
CA VAL A 44 -11.73 6.82 -0.19
C VAL A 44 -12.65 5.70 0.23
N ASP A 45 -12.26 4.99 1.27
CA ASP A 45 -13.13 4.06 1.99
C ASP A 45 -13.51 4.71 3.34
N ARG A 46 -13.89 3.91 4.35
CA ARG A 46 -14.25 4.37 5.70
C ARG A 46 -13.49 5.65 6.12
N SER A 47 -14.24 6.73 6.34
CA SER A 47 -13.71 8.02 6.76
C SER A 47 -14.06 8.23 8.24
N ASP A 48 -13.08 8.03 9.10
CA ASP A 48 -13.27 8.00 10.56
C ASP A 48 -14.39 7.01 10.95
N MET A 49 -15.43 7.44 11.67
CA MET A 49 -16.50 6.55 12.13
C MET A 49 -17.51 6.19 11.04
N ASP A 50 -17.52 6.89 9.90
CA ASP A 50 -18.52 6.71 8.86
C ASP A 50 -18.02 5.78 7.76
N HIS A 51 -18.86 4.79 7.43
CA HIS A 51 -18.64 3.96 6.26
C HIS A 51 -18.84 4.82 5.00
N GLU A 52 -17.81 4.93 4.18
CA GLU A 52 -17.81 5.74 2.98
C GLU A 52 -17.15 4.93 1.87
N MET A 53 -17.56 5.16 0.63
CA MET A 53 -16.88 4.61 -0.53
C MET A 53 -17.05 5.59 -1.69
N VAL A 54 -15.95 6.26 -2.01
CA VAL A 54 -15.84 7.17 -3.15
C VAL A 54 -14.68 6.72 -4.01
N ARG A 55 -14.88 6.73 -5.31
CA ARG A 55 -13.88 6.37 -6.32
C ARG A 55 -13.82 7.47 -7.33
N ALA A 56 -12.61 7.86 -7.73
CA ALA A 56 -12.42 8.92 -8.69
C ALA A 56 -11.31 8.57 -9.67
N VAL A 57 -11.47 9.04 -10.90
CA VAL A 57 -10.43 9.05 -11.92
C VAL A 57 -10.34 10.44 -12.51
N ARG A 58 -9.11 10.88 -12.77
CA ARG A 58 -8.84 12.16 -13.41
C ARG A 58 -7.84 11.99 -14.53
N ASP A 59 -8.15 12.57 -15.69
CA ASP A 59 -7.20 12.77 -16.78
C ASP A 59 -6.62 14.18 -16.77
N LYS A 60 -6.02 14.64 -17.87
CA LYS A 60 -5.42 15.98 -17.94
C LYS A 60 -6.45 17.11 -17.78
N ARG A 61 -7.70 16.89 -18.17
CA ARG A 61 -8.79 17.88 -18.19
C ARG A 61 -9.98 17.48 -17.33
N TYR A 62 -10.46 16.25 -17.42
CA TYR A 62 -11.68 15.82 -16.74
C TYR A 62 -11.40 15.06 -15.46
N LYS A 63 -12.26 15.25 -14.46
CA LYS A 63 -12.34 14.42 -13.25
C LYS A 63 -13.72 13.83 -13.13
N TYR A 64 -13.76 12.52 -12.94
CA TYR A 64 -14.97 11.76 -12.66
C TYR A 64 -14.91 11.21 -11.23
N ILE A 65 -16.04 11.28 -10.53
CA ILE A 65 -16.22 10.78 -9.16
C ILE A 65 -17.49 9.93 -9.15
N LYS A 66 -17.41 8.77 -8.49
CA LYS A 66 -18.53 7.87 -8.23
C LYS A 66 -18.73 7.74 -6.73
N ASN A 67 -19.89 8.18 -6.25
CA ASN A 67 -20.32 8.06 -4.87
C ASN A 67 -21.11 6.76 -4.70
N ALA A 68 -20.60 5.80 -3.93
CA ALA A 68 -21.30 4.54 -3.71
C ALA A 68 -22.50 4.69 -2.74
N PHE A 69 -22.48 5.72 -1.89
CA PHE A 69 -23.52 6.04 -0.92
C PHE A 69 -24.11 7.43 -1.19
N PRO A 70 -24.87 7.60 -2.29
CA PRO A 70 -25.47 8.88 -2.69
C PRO A 70 -26.55 9.37 -1.71
N GLU A 71 -27.10 8.49 -0.88
CA GLU A 71 -28.05 8.83 0.18
C GLU A 71 -27.42 9.57 1.36
N LYS A 72 -26.08 9.68 1.39
CA LYS A 72 -25.34 10.40 2.43
C LYS A 72 -25.00 11.84 2.00
N PRO A 73 -24.91 12.78 2.95
CA PRO A 73 -24.46 14.15 2.69
C PRO A 73 -22.97 14.20 2.34
N TYR A 74 -22.52 15.30 1.73
CA TYR A 74 -21.08 15.56 1.51
C TYR A 74 -20.32 15.67 2.83
N LEU A 75 -20.88 16.37 3.83
CA LEU A 75 -20.30 16.51 5.15
C LEU A 75 -20.87 15.47 6.13
N VAL A 76 -20.22 14.31 6.21
CA VAL A 76 -20.47 13.35 7.30
C VAL A 76 -20.07 13.92 8.65
N TRP A 77 -20.69 13.47 9.75
CA TRP A 77 -20.39 13.99 11.08
C TRP A 77 -18.96 13.61 11.48
N ASN A 78 -18.15 14.60 11.86
CA ASN A 78 -16.80 14.36 12.36
C ASN A 78 -16.47 15.35 13.48
N ARG A 79 -16.27 14.84 14.71
CA ARG A 79 -16.01 15.68 15.88
C ARG A 79 -14.71 16.49 15.74
N PHE A 80 -13.65 15.88 15.21
CA PHE A 80 -12.36 16.54 15.08
C PHE A 80 -12.46 17.71 14.10
N ARG A 81 -13.03 17.48 12.91
CA ARG A 81 -13.27 18.52 11.90
C ARG A 81 -14.18 19.63 12.44
N ASN A 82 -15.27 19.28 13.11
CA ASN A 82 -16.26 20.25 13.61
C ASN A 82 -15.73 21.14 14.75
N ASN A 83 -14.65 20.74 15.43
CA ASN A 83 -13.97 21.60 16.40
C ASN A 83 -13.08 22.67 15.74
N HIS A 84 -12.84 22.60 14.43
CA HIS A 84 -12.03 23.59 13.72
C HIS A 84 -12.78 24.92 13.58
N PRO A 85 -12.17 26.09 13.90
CA PRO A 85 -12.85 27.39 13.87
C PRO A 85 -13.52 27.72 12.52
N ILE A 86 -12.86 27.36 11.41
CA ILE A 86 -13.41 27.59 10.07
C ILE A 86 -14.70 26.80 9.82
N MET A 87 -14.81 25.59 10.39
CA MET A 87 -16.02 24.78 10.25
C MET A 87 -17.14 25.32 11.12
N GLN A 88 -16.82 25.82 12.31
CA GLN A 88 -17.79 26.47 13.19
C GLN A 88 -18.39 27.71 12.52
N GLU A 89 -17.55 28.51 11.87
CA GLU A 89 -18.02 29.67 11.10
C GLU A 89 -18.87 29.23 9.90
N TRP A 90 -18.48 28.18 9.17
CA TRP A 90 -19.27 27.67 8.07
C TRP A 90 -20.64 27.14 8.52
N TYR A 91 -20.71 26.45 9.66
CA TYR A 91 -21.97 26.04 10.29
C TYR A 91 -22.80 27.24 10.75
N ARG A 92 -22.19 28.29 11.32
CA ARG A 92 -22.90 29.53 11.68
C ARG A 92 -23.56 30.14 10.45
N CYS A 93 -22.81 30.30 9.37
CA CYS A 93 -23.34 30.85 8.12
C CYS A 93 -24.45 29.98 7.51
N TRP A 94 -24.33 28.65 7.59
CA TRP A 94 -25.37 27.70 7.18
C TRP A 94 -26.65 27.85 8.02
N LEU A 95 -26.52 27.94 9.35
CA LEU A 95 -27.65 28.11 10.27
C LEU A 95 -28.35 29.47 10.13
N GLU A 96 -27.63 30.48 9.65
CA GLU A 96 -28.16 31.83 9.39
C GLU A 96 -28.64 32.03 7.95
N ASP A 97 -28.61 30.99 7.11
CA ASP A 97 -28.98 31.04 5.68
C ASP A 97 -28.21 32.14 4.90
N THR A 98 -26.94 32.35 5.24
CA THR A 98 -26.09 33.39 4.63
C THR A 98 -25.12 32.86 3.58
N LEU A 99 -25.10 31.55 3.36
CA LEU A 99 -24.26 30.92 2.35
C LEU A 99 -24.85 31.13 0.95
N ASP A 100 -23.96 31.32 -0.03
CA ASP A 100 -24.38 31.25 -1.43
C ASP A 100 -24.64 29.81 -1.88
N GLU A 101 -25.14 29.64 -3.11
CA GLU A 101 -25.47 28.33 -3.68
C GLU A 101 -24.26 27.38 -3.70
N THR A 102 -23.07 27.89 -4.03
CA THR A 102 -21.84 27.08 -4.13
C THR A 102 -21.39 26.62 -2.75
N GLN A 103 -21.36 27.52 -1.79
CA GLN A 103 -20.98 27.23 -0.41
C GLN A 103 -21.97 26.28 0.28
N SER A 104 -23.24 26.32 -0.13
CA SER A 104 -24.30 25.48 0.41
C SER A 104 -24.22 24.02 -0.05
N LYS A 105 -23.54 23.73 -1.18
CA LYS A 105 -23.46 22.36 -1.75
C LYS A 105 -22.96 21.32 -0.75
N MET A 106 -22.00 21.69 0.09
CA MET A 106 -21.41 20.78 1.08
C MET A 106 -22.37 20.39 2.21
N PHE A 107 -23.47 21.13 2.39
CA PHE A 107 -24.54 20.82 3.35
C PHE A 107 -25.75 20.12 2.72
N ALA A 108 -25.67 19.75 1.43
CA ALA A 108 -26.70 18.94 0.80
C ALA A 108 -26.88 17.61 1.57
N ASP A 109 -28.14 17.17 1.71
CA ASP A 109 -28.51 15.95 2.42
C ASP A 109 -28.12 14.67 1.65
N LYS A 110 -27.88 14.80 0.34
CA LYS A 110 -27.51 13.73 -0.58
C LYS A 110 -26.43 14.19 -1.55
N ARG A 111 -25.78 13.22 -2.17
CA ARG A 111 -24.80 13.42 -3.24
C ARG A 111 -25.30 12.84 -4.57
N PRO A 112 -24.87 13.41 -5.70
CA PRO A 112 -25.03 12.75 -6.99
C PRO A 112 -24.34 11.38 -6.98
N VAL A 113 -24.92 10.40 -7.68
CA VAL A 113 -24.27 9.09 -7.86
C VAL A 113 -22.96 9.26 -8.63
N GLU A 114 -22.97 10.15 -9.62
CA GLU A 114 -21.86 10.43 -10.51
C GLU A 114 -21.63 11.93 -10.57
N GLU A 115 -20.36 12.32 -10.54
CA GLU A 115 -19.93 13.69 -10.72
C GLU A 115 -18.86 13.74 -11.81
N LEU A 116 -19.03 14.65 -12.78
CA LEU A 116 -18.08 14.90 -13.85
C LEU A 116 -17.75 16.38 -13.89
N TYR A 117 -16.46 16.71 -13.85
CA TYR A 117 -15.98 18.08 -13.89
C TYR A 117 -14.97 18.27 -15.01
N ASP A 118 -15.11 19.37 -15.72
CA ASP A 118 -14.10 19.89 -16.63
C ASP A 118 -13.16 20.80 -15.85
N THR A 119 -11.97 20.33 -15.48
CA THR A 119 -11.05 21.07 -14.60
C THR A 119 -10.30 22.20 -15.31
N ASP A 120 -10.38 22.28 -16.65
CA ASP A 120 -9.83 23.41 -17.40
C ASP A 120 -10.82 24.59 -17.40
N ASP A 121 -12.11 24.32 -17.62
CA ASP A 121 -13.17 25.34 -17.67
C ASP A 121 -13.76 25.67 -16.28
N ASP A 122 -13.81 24.68 -15.39
CA ASP A 122 -14.23 24.80 -13.99
C ASP A 122 -13.17 24.23 -13.02
N PRO A 123 -12.09 25.00 -12.75
CA PRO A 123 -11.00 24.57 -11.88
C PRO A 123 -11.43 24.38 -10.41
N TRP A 124 -12.62 24.85 -10.04
CA TRP A 124 -13.18 24.74 -8.69
C TRP A 124 -14.11 23.53 -8.52
N GLU A 125 -14.40 22.81 -9.61
CA GLU A 125 -15.20 21.59 -9.62
C GLU A 125 -16.60 21.81 -9.00
N VAL A 126 -17.22 22.95 -9.33
CA VAL A 126 -18.52 23.34 -8.77
C VAL A 126 -19.67 22.81 -9.64
N ASN A 127 -19.52 22.80 -10.95
CA ASN A 127 -20.57 22.49 -11.92
C ASN A 127 -20.47 21.03 -12.35
N ASN A 128 -21.35 20.18 -11.82
CA ASN A 128 -21.40 18.78 -12.19
C ASN A 128 -22.03 18.63 -13.59
N LEU A 129 -21.26 18.04 -14.51
CA LEU A 129 -21.62 17.81 -15.92
C LEU A 129 -22.18 16.40 -16.17
N ALA A 130 -22.36 15.57 -15.14
CA ALA A 130 -22.73 14.16 -15.30
C ALA A 130 -24.15 13.95 -15.88
N GLU A 131 -25.03 14.94 -15.80
CA GLU A 131 -26.38 14.89 -16.39
C GLU A 131 -26.50 15.69 -17.69
N ASP A 132 -25.39 16.28 -18.18
CA ASP A 132 -25.36 17.04 -19.43
C ASP A 132 -25.05 16.11 -20.61
N GLU A 133 -26.03 15.90 -21.49
CA GLU A 133 -25.96 15.03 -22.67
C GLU A 133 -24.76 15.36 -23.59
N VAL A 134 -24.27 16.61 -23.58
CA VAL A 134 -23.10 17.03 -24.36
C VAL A 134 -21.83 16.29 -23.92
N TYR A 135 -21.77 15.87 -22.65
CA TYR A 135 -20.60 15.21 -22.05
C TYR A 135 -20.74 13.68 -21.92
N ASP A 136 -21.79 13.08 -22.49
CA ASP A 136 -22.06 11.63 -22.38
C ASP A 136 -20.87 10.76 -22.82
N GLU A 137 -20.18 11.13 -23.91
CA GLU A 137 -19.01 10.40 -24.39
C GLU A 137 -17.85 10.46 -23.39
N VAL A 138 -17.65 11.62 -22.75
CA VAL A 138 -16.61 11.82 -21.74
C VAL A 138 -16.96 11.05 -20.47
N LEU A 139 -18.20 11.16 -20.00
CA LEU A 139 -18.70 10.44 -18.84
C LEU A 139 -18.51 8.93 -19.00
N LEU A 140 -18.91 8.37 -20.15
CA LEU A 140 -18.78 6.95 -20.43
C LEU A 140 -17.32 6.49 -20.48
N ARG A 141 -16.42 7.29 -21.07
CA ARG A 141 -14.98 6.98 -21.11
C ARG A 141 -14.40 6.94 -19.70
N MET A 142 -14.67 7.95 -18.89
CA MET A 142 -14.13 8.07 -17.53
C MET A 142 -14.70 6.98 -16.61
N ARG A 143 -16.00 6.66 -16.74
CA ARG A 143 -16.63 5.54 -16.03
C ARG A 143 -15.95 4.21 -16.34
N LYS A 144 -15.72 3.92 -17.63
CA LYS A 144 -15.04 2.69 -18.07
C LYS A 144 -13.60 2.60 -17.57
N GLU A 145 -12.86 3.70 -17.59
CA GLU A 145 -11.51 3.74 -17.03
C GLU A 145 -11.52 3.43 -15.52
N LEU A 146 -12.47 3.99 -14.78
CA LEU A 146 -12.60 3.71 -13.35
C LEU A 146 -12.92 2.23 -13.10
N GLU A 147 -13.88 1.67 -13.85
CA GLU A 147 -14.26 0.26 -13.76
C GLU A 147 -13.08 -0.67 -14.09
N SER A 148 -12.33 -0.39 -15.16
CA SER A 148 -11.12 -1.15 -15.52
C SER A 148 -10.09 -1.13 -14.39
N TRP A 149 -9.84 0.05 -13.80
CA TRP A 149 -8.92 0.17 -12.69
C TRP A 149 -9.39 -0.60 -11.45
N GLN A 150 -10.69 -0.57 -11.13
CA GLN A 150 -11.25 -1.34 -10.02
C GLN A 150 -11.09 -2.84 -10.24
N GLU A 151 -11.30 -3.34 -11.46
CA GLU A 151 -11.09 -4.74 -11.82
C GLU A 151 -9.61 -5.14 -11.75
N GLU A 152 -8.71 -4.34 -12.33
CA GLU A 152 -7.26 -4.59 -12.35
C GLU A 152 -6.66 -4.62 -10.94
N THR A 153 -7.16 -3.78 -10.04
CA THR A 153 -6.66 -3.69 -8.66
C THR A 153 -7.34 -4.68 -7.71
N GLY A 154 -8.44 -5.32 -8.14
CA GLY A 154 -9.26 -6.18 -7.30
C GLY A 154 -9.89 -5.39 -6.15
N ASP A 155 -10.47 -4.23 -6.44
CA ASP A 155 -11.06 -3.32 -5.46
C ASP A 155 -12.10 -4.03 -4.58
N LEU A 156 -11.84 -4.06 -3.27
CA LEU A 156 -12.67 -4.73 -2.28
C LEU A 156 -13.59 -3.78 -1.53
N GLY A 157 -13.74 -2.52 -1.95
CA GLY A 157 -14.47 -1.48 -1.21
C GLY A 157 -15.93 -1.82 -0.90
N LEU A 158 -16.58 -2.63 -1.75
CA LEU A 158 -17.96 -3.10 -1.53
C LEU A 158 -18.07 -4.29 -0.58
N ILE A 159 -16.95 -4.87 -0.16
CA ILE A 159 -16.93 -5.96 0.82
C ILE A 159 -16.97 -5.35 2.21
N GLU A 160 -17.93 -5.81 3.01
CA GLU A 160 -18.07 -5.35 4.40
C GLU A 160 -16.82 -5.69 5.23
N GLU A 161 -16.44 -4.78 6.13
CA GLU A 161 -15.16 -4.86 6.85
C GLU A 161 -15.00 -6.13 7.71
N ARG A 162 -16.06 -6.66 8.32
CA ARG A 162 -16.00 -7.92 9.07
C ARG A 162 -15.78 -9.10 8.12
N VAL A 163 -16.37 -9.07 6.93
CA VAL A 163 -16.13 -10.08 5.89
C VAL A 163 -14.67 -10.00 5.43
N LEU A 164 -14.14 -8.80 5.16
CA LEU A 164 -12.72 -8.60 4.86
C LEU A 164 -11.82 -9.15 5.96
N LYS A 165 -12.15 -8.85 7.22
CA LYS A 165 -11.40 -9.35 8.38
C LYS A 165 -11.41 -10.88 8.46
N GLN A 166 -12.53 -11.53 8.15
CA GLN A 166 -12.61 -12.99 8.11
C GLN A 166 -11.86 -13.59 6.90
N MET A 167 -11.87 -12.91 5.75
CA MET A 167 -11.10 -13.34 4.57
C MET A 167 -9.59 -13.26 4.82
N HIS A 168 -9.14 -12.19 5.50
CA HIS A 168 -7.73 -12.02 5.86
C HIS A 168 -7.30 -12.91 7.03
N TYR A 169 -8.15 -13.03 8.05
CA TYR A 169 -7.94 -13.80 9.28
C TYR A 169 -9.10 -14.79 9.47
N PRO A 170 -9.05 -15.97 8.83
CA PRO A 170 -10.03 -17.03 9.08
C PRO A 170 -10.11 -17.34 10.58
N ASN A 171 -11.31 -17.50 11.12
CA ASN A 171 -11.57 -17.65 12.57
C ASN A 171 -11.07 -16.48 13.44
N LEU A 172 -10.76 -15.32 12.84
CA LEU A 172 -10.11 -14.18 13.48
C LEU A 172 -8.71 -14.49 14.02
N GLU A 173 -8.09 -15.55 13.51
CA GLU A 173 -6.72 -15.94 13.85
C GLU A 173 -5.74 -15.35 12.85
N LYS A 174 -4.79 -14.59 13.35
CA LYS A 174 -3.76 -13.98 12.52
C LYS A 174 -2.75 -15.06 12.12
N PRO A 175 -2.44 -15.23 10.83
CA PRO A 175 -1.51 -16.27 10.41
C PRO A 175 -0.08 -15.97 10.88
N VAL A 176 0.65 -17.01 11.25
CA VAL A 176 2.04 -16.89 11.76
C VAL A 176 3.03 -17.20 10.65
N CYS A 177 4.10 -16.40 10.54
CA CYS A 177 5.20 -16.69 9.63
C CYS A 177 5.96 -17.95 10.08
N LYS A 178 6.35 -18.80 9.13
CA LYS A 178 7.24 -19.93 9.41
C LYS A 178 8.68 -19.43 9.60
N GLU A 179 9.46 -20.16 10.39
CA GLU A 179 10.88 -19.90 10.60
C GLU A 179 11.67 -19.86 9.28
N ALA A 180 12.77 -19.09 9.28
CA ALA A 180 13.67 -19.05 8.16
C ALA A 180 14.39 -20.40 8.01
N SER A 181 14.65 -20.80 6.77
CA SER A 181 15.52 -21.91 6.42
C SER A 181 16.86 -21.38 5.91
N CYS A 182 17.93 -22.14 6.16
CA CYS A 182 19.27 -21.83 5.69
C CYS A 182 19.73 -22.94 4.72
N LEU A 183 20.34 -22.55 3.60
CA LEU A 183 21.07 -23.45 2.70
C LEU A 183 22.56 -23.16 2.81
N ILE A 184 23.36 -24.22 2.81
CA ILE A 184 24.81 -24.16 2.92
C ILE A 184 25.41 -24.38 1.53
N PHE A 185 26.27 -23.45 1.11
CA PHE A 185 27.10 -23.58 -0.08
C PHE A 185 28.57 -23.62 0.33
N THR A 186 29.23 -24.72 -0.01
CA THR A 186 30.68 -24.98 0.13
C THR A 186 31.16 -25.70 -1.13
N LEU A 187 32.43 -26.08 -1.20
CA LEU A 187 32.95 -26.90 -2.29
C LEU A 187 32.43 -28.35 -2.27
N GLU A 188 31.82 -28.77 -1.15
CA GLU A 188 31.32 -30.13 -0.94
C GLU A 188 29.79 -30.20 -0.84
N SER A 189 29.13 -29.07 -0.57
CA SER A 189 27.67 -28.95 -0.44
C SER A 189 27.18 -27.78 -1.27
N PHE A 190 26.26 -28.02 -2.20
CA PHE A 190 25.78 -27.01 -3.15
C PHE A 190 24.33 -26.59 -2.87
N GLY A 191 23.97 -26.43 -1.59
CA GLY A 191 22.62 -25.99 -1.18
C GLY A 191 21.51 -27.00 -1.45
N GLN A 192 21.85 -28.30 -1.50
CA GLN A 192 20.90 -29.38 -1.80
C GLN A 192 19.96 -29.68 -0.63
N GLU A 193 20.42 -29.46 0.59
CA GLU A 193 19.68 -29.74 1.82
C GLU A 193 19.64 -28.50 2.73
N ARG A 194 18.62 -28.45 3.59
CA ARG A 194 18.52 -27.41 4.62
C ARG A 194 19.55 -27.67 5.70
N ALA A 195 20.18 -26.58 6.16
CA ALA A 195 21.08 -26.64 7.29
C ALA A 195 20.33 -27.15 8.55
N PRO A 196 20.97 -28.02 9.35
CA PRO A 196 20.49 -28.30 10.70
C PRO A 196 20.67 -27.09 11.61
N ASP A 197 20.17 -27.17 12.84
CA ASP A 197 20.25 -26.08 13.83
C ASP A 197 21.70 -25.84 14.31
N GLU A 198 22.57 -26.85 14.24
CA GLU A 198 24.00 -26.72 14.55
C GLU A 198 24.86 -27.37 13.44
N PHE A 199 25.84 -26.63 12.90
CA PHE A 199 26.72 -27.16 11.86
C PHE A 199 28.09 -26.46 11.80
N LYS A 200 29.01 -27.08 11.05
CA LYS A 200 30.37 -26.60 10.84
C LYS A 200 30.55 -26.20 9.38
N LEU A 201 31.28 -25.12 9.17
CA LEU A 201 31.59 -24.58 7.84
C LEU A 201 33.10 -24.47 7.63
N PRO A 202 33.60 -24.72 6.40
CA PRO A 202 34.94 -24.28 6.02
C PRO A 202 34.98 -22.76 5.85
N ASP A 203 36.17 -22.17 5.81
CA ASP A 203 36.38 -20.74 5.55
C ASP A 203 35.68 -20.28 4.25
N LYS A 204 35.77 -21.10 3.18
CA LYS A 204 35.06 -20.84 1.92
C LYS A 204 33.62 -21.35 1.95
N HIS A 205 32.70 -20.49 2.35
CA HIS A 205 31.27 -20.78 2.36
C HIS A 205 30.39 -19.60 1.91
N ARG A 206 29.12 -19.91 1.64
CA ARG A 206 28.01 -18.95 1.55
C ARG A 206 26.77 -19.55 2.23
N LEU A 207 26.06 -18.74 3.00
CA LEU A 207 24.78 -19.11 3.60
C LEU A 207 23.65 -18.36 2.91
N GLN A 208 22.66 -19.11 2.43
CA GLN A 208 21.47 -18.52 1.82
C GLN A 208 20.27 -18.71 2.74
N LEU A 209 19.68 -17.60 3.19
CA LEU A 209 18.47 -17.61 3.98
C LEU A 209 17.24 -17.48 3.07
N PHE A 210 16.16 -18.18 3.42
CA PHE A 210 14.89 -18.05 2.72
C PHE A 210 13.70 -18.41 3.62
N SER A 211 12.52 -17.94 3.24
CA SER A 211 11.25 -18.28 3.87
C SER A 211 10.31 -18.83 2.82
N GLY A 212 9.56 -19.87 3.17
CA GLY A 212 8.49 -20.41 2.34
C GLY A 212 7.21 -19.55 2.35
N VAL A 213 7.17 -18.47 3.13
CA VAL A 213 6.02 -17.56 3.21
C VAL A 213 6.13 -16.50 2.10
N PRO A 214 5.24 -16.49 1.09
CA PRO A 214 5.29 -15.53 -0.01
C PRO A 214 5.20 -14.08 0.48
N GLY A 215 6.04 -13.21 -0.06
CA GLY A 215 6.06 -11.78 0.31
C GLY A 215 6.57 -11.48 1.72
N SER A 216 7.21 -12.46 2.38
CA SER A 216 7.88 -12.23 3.67
C SER A 216 9.30 -11.69 3.49
N SER A 217 9.79 -11.00 4.50
CA SER A 217 11.19 -10.60 4.64
C SER A 217 11.86 -11.45 5.71
N VAL A 218 13.11 -11.85 5.48
CA VAL A 218 13.93 -12.51 6.50
C VAL A 218 14.87 -11.46 7.09
N SER A 219 14.82 -11.28 8.41
CA SER A 219 15.78 -10.48 9.15
C SER A 219 16.74 -11.40 9.90
N TYR A 220 17.99 -10.99 10.05
CA TYR A 220 19.01 -11.74 10.77
C TYR A 220 19.88 -10.84 11.64
N THR A 221 20.49 -11.43 12.67
CA THR A 221 21.57 -10.84 13.46
C THR A 221 22.57 -11.92 13.88
N ILE A 222 23.81 -11.50 14.12
CA ILE A 222 24.84 -12.33 14.76
C ILE A 222 25.22 -11.75 16.14
N ASP A 223 24.54 -10.68 16.56
CA ASP A 223 24.73 -10.05 17.86
C ASP A 223 23.99 -10.85 18.95
N GLU A 224 24.55 -10.83 20.15
CA GLU A 224 23.94 -11.42 21.34
C GLU A 224 23.20 -10.36 22.17
N GLY A 225 22.15 -10.79 22.87
CA GLY A 225 21.39 -9.94 23.80
C GLY A 225 20.12 -9.34 23.19
N GLU A 226 19.38 -8.60 24.03
CA GLU A 226 18.07 -8.03 23.65
C GLU A 226 18.20 -6.80 22.75
N GLU A 227 19.26 -6.00 22.90
CA GLU A 227 19.55 -4.82 22.06
C GLU A 227 20.43 -5.15 20.84
N SER A 228 20.10 -6.25 20.14
CA SER A 228 20.82 -6.67 18.93
C SER A 228 20.45 -5.83 17.71
N PHE A 229 21.42 -5.56 16.83
CA PHE A 229 21.13 -4.89 15.56
C PHE A 229 20.68 -5.91 14.50
N TRP A 230 19.44 -5.78 14.03
CA TRP A 230 18.87 -6.66 13.01
C TRP A 230 19.01 -6.09 11.60
N ARG A 231 19.38 -6.96 10.66
CA ARG A 231 19.56 -6.63 9.24
C ARG A 231 18.54 -7.40 8.40
N ILE A 232 18.02 -6.75 7.35
CA ILE A 232 17.21 -7.45 6.35
C ILE A 232 18.17 -8.24 5.44
N TYR A 233 17.88 -9.53 5.24
CA TYR A 233 18.65 -10.39 4.37
C TYR A 233 18.38 -10.04 2.90
N THR A 234 19.42 -9.58 2.20
CA THR A 234 19.36 -9.21 0.77
C THR A 234 20.37 -9.97 -0.09
N THR A 235 21.43 -10.52 0.51
CA THR A 235 22.50 -11.24 -0.19
C THR A 235 23.03 -12.40 0.67
N PRO A 236 23.58 -13.47 0.06
CA PRO A 236 24.16 -14.59 0.80
C PRO A 236 25.23 -14.17 1.81
N LEU A 237 25.19 -14.75 3.01
CA LEU A 237 26.07 -14.39 4.11
C LEU A 237 27.41 -15.13 4.06
N VAL A 238 28.44 -14.46 4.55
CA VAL A 238 29.76 -15.03 4.87
C VAL A 238 30.08 -14.66 6.29
N LEU A 239 30.38 -15.67 7.11
CA LEU A 239 30.75 -15.46 8.51
C LEU A 239 32.27 -15.57 8.67
N PRO A 240 32.90 -14.76 9.53
CA PRO A 240 34.33 -14.87 9.78
C PRO A 240 34.67 -16.19 10.51
N VAL A 241 35.94 -16.58 10.55
CA VAL A 241 36.37 -17.76 11.32
C VAL A 241 36.00 -17.60 12.80
N GLY A 242 35.41 -18.63 13.40
CA GLY A 242 34.96 -18.60 14.80
C GLY A 242 33.59 -19.25 15.02
N LYS A 243 33.05 -19.04 16.22
CA LYS A 243 31.70 -19.46 16.61
C LYS A 243 30.74 -18.30 16.43
N HIS A 244 29.61 -18.56 15.78
CA HIS A 244 28.58 -17.58 15.48
C HIS A 244 27.23 -18.14 15.85
N ARG A 245 26.38 -17.27 16.37
CA ARG A 245 24.98 -17.56 16.63
C ARG A 245 24.13 -16.74 15.69
N LEU A 246 23.76 -17.34 14.56
CA LEU A 246 22.96 -16.66 13.55
C LEU A 246 21.49 -16.75 13.94
N ARG A 247 20.93 -15.64 14.41
CA ARG A 247 19.53 -15.52 14.81
C ARG A 247 18.74 -14.95 13.66
N THR A 248 17.57 -15.51 13.38
CA THR A 248 16.72 -15.14 12.25
C THR A 248 15.27 -14.98 12.68
N ARG A 249 14.56 -14.05 12.04
CA ARG A 249 13.13 -13.84 12.23
C ARG A 249 12.49 -13.50 10.89
N VAL A 250 11.36 -14.12 10.60
CA VAL A 250 10.59 -13.89 9.38
C VAL A 250 9.41 -12.99 9.70
N SER A 251 9.24 -11.94 8.88
CA SER A 251 8.19 -10.95 9.05
C SER A 251 7.42 -10.74 7.75
N ARG A 252 6.09 -10.60 7.86
CA ARG A 252 5.21 -10.22 6.75
C ARG A 252 4.07 -9.36 7.28
N ILE A 253 3.75 -8.26 6.60
CA ILE A 253 2.58 -7.45 6.93
C ILE A 253 1.31 -8.31 6.87
N GLY A 254 0.44 -8.18 7.87
CA GLY A 254 -0.74 -9.02 8.04
C GLY A 254 -0.45 -10.37 8.71
N TYR A 255 0.80 -10.72 9.02
CA TYR A 255 1.16 -11.95 9.73
C TYR A 255 1.74 -11.62 11.10
N GLU A 256 1.69 -12.59 12.01
CA GLU A 256 2.59 -12.61 13.15
C GLU A 256 3.99 -13.00 12.67
N ASN A 257 5.01 -12.45 13.35
CA ASN A 257 6.38 -12.82 13.07
C ASN A 257 6.59 -14.30 13.40
N SER A 258 7.55 -14.92 12.73
CA SER A 258 8.00 -16.25 13.16
C SER A 258 8.61 -16.16 14.55
N GLU A 259 8.62 -17.30 15.24
CA GLU A 259 9.56 -17.50 16.33
C GLU A 259 11.00 -17.24 15.84
N GLU A 260 11.86 -16.88 16.79
CA GLU A 260 13.27 -16.70 16.48
C GLU A 260 13.93 -18.05 16.21
N LYS A 261 14.49 -18.21 15.02
CA LYS A 261 15.26 -19.40 14.65
C LYS A 261 16.74 -19.11 14.78
N VAL A 262 17.43 -19.97 15.53
CA VAL A 262 18.85 -19.86 15.82
C VAL A 262 19.62 -20.96 15.10
N PHE A 263 20.72 -20.59 14.43
CA PHE A 263 21.70 -21.51 13.89
C PHE A 263 23.02 -21.33 14.64
N GLU A 264 23.51 -22.40 15.26
CA GLU A 264 24.80 -22.45 15.93
C GLU A 264 25.87 -22.89 14.91
N ILE A 265 26.76 -21.97 14.54
CA ILE A 265 27.66 -22.13 13.39
C ILE A 265 29.10 -22.02 13.86
N THR A 266 29.92 -23.03 13.55
CA THR A 266 31.37 -22.96 13.74
C THR A 266 32.09 -22.94 12.39
N VAL A 267 32.70 -21.80 12.05
CA VAL A 267 33.54 -21.64 10.87
C VAL A 267 34.98 -22.01 11.23
N LYS A 268 35.57 -22.96 10.51
CA LYS A 268 36.95 -23.41 10.69
C LYS A 268 37.87 -22.82 9.63
N GLU A 269 39.07 -22.46 10.07
CA GLU A 269 40.19 -22.19 9.16
C GLU A 269 40.56 -23.48 8.42
N SER A 270 40.78 -23.38 7.10
CA SER A 270 41.13 -24.51 6.24
C SER A 270 42.61 -24.85 6.32
#